data_AF-A0A7C4WU97-F1
#
_entry.id   AF-A0A7C4WU97-F1
#
_cell.length_a   1.000
_cell.length_b   1.000
_cell.length_c   1.000
_cell.angle_alpha   90.00
_cell.angle_beta   90.00
_cell.angle_gamma   90.00
#
_symmetry.space_group_name_H-M   'P 1'
#
loop_
_entity.id
_entity.type
_entity.pdbx_description
1 polymer ?
#
loop_
_entity_poly.entity_id
_entity_poly.type
_entity_poly.pdbx_seq_one_letter_code
_entity_poly.pdbx_strand_id
1 'polypeptide(L)' 'MPAIIVHSLELTDEQKEILADKYITIFSEVSKVPKDRIYLFFDGYTLDNAACDGILFSKRPPKLAVGKFSQQKPQT' A
#
# COMPACT_ATOMS: atom_id res chain seq x y z
N MET A 1 -8.16 -9.39 -18.99
CA MET A 1 -7.47 -8.28 -18.32
C MET A 1 -7.34 -8.66 -16.86
N PRO A 2 -6.14 -9.09 -16.40
CA PRO A 2 -5.93 -9.48 -15.01
C PRO A 2 -5.96 -8.27 -14.08
N ALA A 3 -6.36 -8.53 -12.83
CA ALA A 3 -6.39 -7.56 -11.75
C ALA A 3 -5.62 -8.10 -10.55
N ILE A 4 -4.88 -7.22 -9.88
CA ILE A 4 -4.18 -7.46 -8.63
C ILE A 4 -4.85 -6.58 -7.57
N ILE A 5 -5.20 -7.14 -6.42
CA ILE A 5 -5.68 -6.37 -5.27
C ILE A 5 -4.64 -6.48 -4.17
N VAL A 6 -4.17 -5.33 -3.69
CA VAL A 6 -3.27 -5.25 -2.54
C VAL A 6 -4.07 -4.74 -1.36
N HIS A 7 -4.37 -5.65 -0.44
CA HIS A 7 -4.88 -5.30 0.90
C HIS A 7 -3.71 -4.81 1.74
N SER A 8 -3.77 -3.56 2.15
CA SER A 8 -2.66 -2.92 2.88
C SER A 8 -3.18 -2.01 3.98
N LEU A 9 -2.36 -1.81 5.00
CA LEU A 9 -2.52 -0.64 5.87
C LEU A 9 -2.08 0.61 5.09
N GLU A 10 -2.23 1.79 5.69
CA GLU A 10 -1.89 3.06 5.04
C GLU A 10 -0.51 3.06 4.36
N LEU A 11 -0.52 3.29 3.05
CA LEU A 11 0.67 3.48 2.22
C LEU A 11 0.74 4.92 1.73
N THR A 12 1.95 5.47 1.66
CA THR A 12 2.20 6.73 0.95
C THR A 12 1.99 6.55 -0.55
N ASP A 13 1.79 7.64 -1.28
CA ASP A 13 1.58 7.55 -2.73
C ASP A 13 2.86 7.08 -3.45
N GLU A 14 4.04 7.48 -2.98
CA GLU A 14 5.34 6.94 -3.46
C GLU A 14 5.43 5.41 -3.26
N GLN A 15 5.02 4.90 -2.10
CA GLN A 15 5.00 3.45 -1.86
C GLN A 15 4.05 2.73 -2.80
N LYS A 16 2.87 3.32 -3.10
CA LYS A 16 1.91 2.75 -4.05
C LYS A 16 2.49 2.70 -5.46
N GLU A 17 3.17 3.74 -5.91
CA GLU A 17 3.81 3.77 -7.23
C GLU A 17 4.87 2.67 -7.35
N ILE A 18 5.75 2.53 -6.36
CA ILE A 18 6.80 1.50 -6.33
C ILE A 18 6.18 0.09 -6.34
N LEU A 19 5.15 -0.14 -5.52
CA LEU A 19 4.50 -1.45 -5.45
C LEU A 19 3.75 -1.77 -6.74
N ALA A 20 3.06 -0.79 -7.32
CA ALA A 20 2.34 -0.95 -8.59
C ALA A 20 3.28 -1.40 -9.70
N ASP A 21 4.41 -0.71 -9.91
CA ASP A 21 5.39 -1.08 -10.93
C ASP A 21 5.94 -2.50 -10.71
N LYS A 22 6.35 -2.83 -9.48
CA LYS A 22 6.92 -4.15 -9.15
C LYS A 22 5.94 -5.28 -9.42
N TYR A 23 4.72 -5.20 -8.88
CA TYR A 23 3.75 -6.28 -9.01
C TYR A 23 3.25 -6.44 -10.45
N ILE A 24 2.97 -5.34 -11.15
CA ILE A 24 2.57 -5.39 -12.56
C ILE A 24 3.68 -5.97 -13.42
N THR A 25 4.94 -5.59 -13.17
CA THR A 25 6.09 -6.12 -13.91
C THR A 25 6.24 -7.63 -13.73
N ILE A 26 6.23 -8.11 -12.48
CA ILE A 26 6.32 -9.54 -12.17
C ILE A 26 5.16 -10.31 -12.83
N PHE A 27 3.93 -9.79 -12.69
CA PHE A 27 2.76 -10.43 -13.29
C PHE A 27 2.89 -10.52 -14.82
N SER A 28 3.34 -9.44 -15.47
CA SER A 28 3.57 -9.39 -16.91
C SER A 28 4.60 -10.43 -17.36
N GLU A 29 5.72 -10.54 -16.65
CA GLU A 29 6.81 -11.47 -16.97
C GLU A 29 6.36 -12.94 -16.90
N VAL A 30 5.57 -13.29 -15.89
CA VAL A 30 5.07 -14.66 -15.67
C VAL A 30 3.92 -15.01 -16.61
N SER A 31 2.93 -14.13 -16.73
CA SER A 31 1.70 -14.39 -17.49
C SER A 31 1.80 -14.07 -18.99
N LYS A 32 2.84 -13.35 -19.40
CA LYS A 32 3.01 -12.77 -20.76
C LYS A 32 1.94 -11.76 -21.16
N VAL A 33 1.13 -11.28 -20.21
CA VAL A 33 0.17 -10.19 -20.45
C VAL A 33 0.91 -8.84 -20.47
N PRO A 34 0.68 -7.97 -21.48
CA PRO A 34 1.25 -6.63 -21.51
C PRO A 34 0.90 -5.79 -20.27
N LYS A 35 1.86 -5.01 -19.75
CA LYS A 35 1.70 -4.23 -18.50
C LYS A 35 0.50 -3.28 -18.53
N ASP A 36 0.21 -2.66 -19.67
CA ASP A 36 -0.92 -1.74 -19.89
C ASP A 36 -2.30 -2.42 -19.82
N ARG A 37 -2.33 -3.76 -19.73
CA ARG A 37 -3.56 -4.57 -19.60
C ARG A 37 -3.71 -5.20 -18.21
N ILE A 38 -2.81 -4.88 -17.28
CA ILE A 38 -2.82 -5.37 -15.90
C ILE A 38 -3.21 -4.21 -14.99
N TYR A 39 -4.26 -4.41 -14.20
CA TYR A 39 -4.75 -3.40 -13.26
C TYR A 39 -4.36 -3.77 -11.84
N LEU A 40 -3.91 -2.80 -11.05
CA LEU A 40 -3.64 -2.99 -9.63
C LEU A 40 -4.48 -2.02 -8.80
N PHE A 41 -5.22 -2.56 -7.84
CA PHE A 41 -6.06 -1.81 -6.92
C PHE A 41 -5.46 -1.89 -5.51
N PHE A 42 -5.40 -0.76 -4.83
CA PHE A 42 -5.07 -0.71 -3.41
C PHE A 42 -6.37 -0.65 -2.60
N ASP A 43 -6.60 -1.66 -1.78
CA ASP A 43 -7.65 -1.66 -0.77
C ASP A 43 -7.00 -1.37 0.59
N GLY A 44 -7.03 -0.09 0.96
CA GLY A 44 -6.31 0.45 2.11
C GLY A 44 -7.18 0.48 3.36
N TYR A 45 -6.66 -0.02 4.48
CA TYR A 45 -7.27 0.09 5.79
C TYR A 45 -6.58 1.17 6.63
N THR A 46 -7.37 1.94 7.39
CA THR A 46 -6.83 2.90 8.36
C THR A 46 -6.16 2.18 9.52
N LEU A 47 -5.13 2.81 10.09
CA LEU A 47 -4.41 2.22 11.22
C LEU A 47 -5.28 2.11 12.49
N ASP A 48 -6.30 2.96 12.63
CA ASP A 48 -7.16 3.02 13.82
C ASP A 48 -7.94 1.72 14.10
N ASN A 49 -8.17 0.92 13.06
CA ASN A 49 -8.90 -0.35 13.14
C ASN A 49 -8.00 -1.58 13.09
N ALA A 50 -6.68 -1.40 13.09
CA ALA A 50 -5.72 -2.50 12.98
C ALA A 50 -5.17 -2.93 14.34
N ALA A 51 -4.92 -4.23 14.49
CA ALA A 51 -4.16 -4.80 15.59
C ALA A 51 -3.02 -5.66 15.03
N CYS A 52 -1.86 -5.61 15.66
CA CYS A 52 -0.72 -6.47 15.38
C CYS A 52 -0.17 -7.00 16.69
N ASP A 53 0.17 -8.28 16.75
CA ASP A 53 0.67 -8.95 17.97
C ASP A 53 -0.31 -8.82 19.16
N GLY A 54 -1.62 -8.93 18.88
CA GLY A 54 -2.68 -8.79 19.88
C GLY A 54 -2.88 -7.37 20.43
N ILE A 55 -2.16 -6.37 19.90
CA ILE A 55 -2.17 -4.99 20.38
C ILE A 55 -2.73 -4.07 19.29
N LEU A 56 -3.70 -3.22 19.66
CA LEU A 56 -4.21 -2.17 18.78
C LEU A 56 -3.10 -1.22 18.36
N PHE A 57 -3.08 -0.80 17.11
CA PHE A 57 -2.08 0.15 16.59
C PHE A 57 -2.06 1.46 17.38
N SER A 58 -3.20 1.94 17.87
CA SER A 58 -3.30 3.12 18.73
C SER A 58 -2.52 3.00 20.05
N LYS A 59 -2.27 1.78 20.54
CA LYS A 59 -1.48 1.50 21.76
C LYS A 59 0.02 1.35 21.48
N ARG A 60 0.41 1.17 20.22
CA ARG A 60 1.80 1.00 19.79
C ARG A 60 2.00 1.63 18.40
N PRO A 61 1.90 2.97 18.28
CA PRO A 61 2.05 3.62 16.99
C PRO A 61 3.46 3.33 16.43
N PRO A 62 3.56 2.96 15.15
CA PRO A 62 4.85 2.67 14.53
C PRO A 62 5.72 3.93 14.49
N LYS A 63 6.99 3.81 14.91
CA LYS A 63 7.94 4.93 14.92
C LYS A 63 8.34 5.41 13.51
N LEU A 64 8.14 4.56 12.49
CA LEU A 64 8.66 4.76 11.13
C LEU A 64 7.57 4.71 10.04
N ALA A 65 6.40 4.13 10.32
CA ALA A 65 5.32 4.09 9.34
C ALA A 65 4.52 5.39 9.47
N VAL A 66 4.95 6.40 8.71
CA VAL A 66 4.20 7.64 8.52
C VAL A 66 3.11 7.32 7.51
N GLY A 67 1.92 7.00 8.00
CA GLY A 67 0.72 6.88 7.17
C GLY A 67 0.37 8.22 6.53
N LYS A 68 -0.56 8.21 5.57
CA LYS A 68 -0.99 9.42 4.85
C LYS A 68 -1.46 10.53 5.81
N PHE A 69 -1.93 10.18 7.00
CA PHE A 69 -2.40 11.13 8.03
C PHE A 69 -1.33 11.56 9.05
N SER A 70 -0.13 10.97 9.04
CA SER A 70 0.99 11.36 9.91
C SER A 70 2.06 12.18 9.20
N GLN A 71 1.88 12.51 7.91
CA GLN A 71 2.69 13.54 7.26
C GLN A 71 2.48 14.86 8.02
N GLN A 72 3.51 15.31 8.75
CA GLN A 72 3.52 16.66 9.32
C GLN A 72 3.26 17.63 8.16
N LYS A 73 2.17 18.40 8.24
CA LYS A 73 1.90 19.48 7.29
C LYS A 73 3.18 20.34 7.20
N PRO A 74 3.65 20.71 5.98
CA PRO A 74 4.70 21.70 5.86
C PRO A 74 4.30 22.92 6.67
N GLN A 75 5.13 23.30 7.65
CA GLN A 75 4.94 24.54 8.40
C GLN A 75 5.12 25.69 7.40
N THR A 76 4.01 26.25 6.91
CA THR A 76 3.97 27.56 6.24
C THR A 76 4.07 28.67 7.26
#